data_AF-A0A0B8NYZ7-F1
#
_entry.id   AF-A0A0B8NYZ7-F1
#
_cell.length_a   1.000
_cell.length_b   1.000
_cell.length_c   1.000
_cell.angle_alpha   90.00
_cell.angle_beta   90.00
_cell.angle_gamma   90.00
#
_symmetry.space_group_name_H-M   'P 1'
#
loop_
_entity.id
_entity.type
_entity.pdbx_description
1 polymer ?
#
loop_
_entity_poly.entity_id
_entity_poly.type
_entity_poly.pdbx_seq_one_letter_code
_entity_poly.pdbx_strand_id
1 'polypeptide(L)'
;MGESDGYQHLWNLGSGKVEGSSLVSWLVNNSYYSLITSATADSEVIFARLGANDPDFNLRSEPAMIMRQSGKDHVFASVLETHGYFNEEFEQSVNARGLVESVNVVADTADGTVVRIQTTTGNTYHFGISNRAEEAQQSEHTVGEFSWTGSFAKI
;
A
#
# COMPACT_ATOMS: atom_id res chain seq x y z
N MET A 1 -20.52 -5.88 0.93
CA MET A 1 -19.30 -5.57 0.15
C MET A 1 -19.62 -5.38 -1.34
N GLY A 2 -20.41 -6.28 -1.93
CA GLY A 2 -20.99 -6.19 -3.28
C GLY A 2 -21.96 -7.34 -3.49
N GLU A 3 -22.67 -7.37 -4.62
CA GLU A 3 -23.71 -8.37 -4.90
C GLU A 3 -23.22 -9.55 -5.76
N SER A 4 -22.05 -9.45 -6.39
CA SER A 4 -21.50 -10.43 -7.33
C SER A 4 -19.98 -10.58 -7.25
N ASP A 5 -19.43 -11.52 -8.04
CA ASP A 5 -18.00 -11.67 -8.33
C ASP A 5 -17.10 -11.88 -7.10
N GLY A 6 -17.64 -12.54 -6.08
CA GLY A 6 -16.95 -12.88 -4.83
C GLY A 6 -17.18 -11.86 -3.72
N TYR A 7 -17.53 -10.61 -4.05
CA TYR A 7 -17.81 -9.58 -3.05
C TYR A 7 -19.06 -9.91 -2.22
N GLN A 8 -19.99 -10.72 -2.72
CA GLN A 8 -21.14 -11.22 -1.98
C GLN A 8 -20.76 -12.15 -0.82
N HIS A 9 -19.53 -12.66 -0.78
CA HIS A 9 -19.04 -13.53 0.29
C HIS A 9 -18.26 -12.78 1.39
N LEU A 10 -18.18 -11.45 1.29
CA LEU A 10 -17.44 -10.61 2.23
C LEU A 10 -18.37 -9.71 3.06
N TRP A 11 -18.22 -9.76 4.38
CA TRP A 11 -18.78 -8.76 5.30
C TRP A 11 -17.91 -7.51 5.27
N ASN A 12 -18.53 -6.31 5.29
CA ASN A 12 -17.81 -5.06 5.58
C ASN A 12 -17.82 -4.87 7.10
N LEU A 13 -16.63 -4.88 7.72
CA LEU A 13 -16.48 -4.69 9.17
C LEU A 13 -16.29 -3.22 9.55
N GLY A 14 -15.77 -2.42 8.63
CA GLY A 14 -15.51 -1.01 8.81
C GLY A 14 -14.71 -0.45 7.65
N SER A 15 -14.89 0.84 7.38
CA SER A 15 -14.13 1.53 6.35
C SER A 15 -13.83 2.97 6.74
N GLY A 16 -12.81 3.54 6.12
CA GLY A 16 -12.39 4.91 6.34
C GLY A 16 -11.88 5.55 5.06
N LYS A 17 -12.30 6.79 4.82
CA LYS A 17 -11.75 7.61 3.75
C LYS A 17 -10.33 8.04 4.08
N VAL A 18 -9.45 8.02 3.09
CA VAL A 18 -8.03 8.39 3.21
C VAL A 18 -7.61 9.21 1.99
N GLU A 19 -6.62 10.08 2.18
CA GLU A 19 -6.02 10.88 1.12
C GLU A 19 -4.51 11.01 1.35
N GLY A 20 -3.75 11.19 0.26
CA GLY A 20 -2.28 11.22 0.28
C GLY A 20 -1.67 9.84 0.51
N SER A 21 -1.82 9.30 1.71
CA SER A 21 -1.32 7.97 2.10
C SER A 21 -2.18 7.36 3.20
N SER A 22 -2.26 6.04 3.25
CA SER A 22 -2.83 5.27 4.36
C SER A 22 -1.77 4.44 5.05
N LEU A 23 -1.93 4.17 6.34
CA LEU A 23 -1.07 3.27 7.12
C LEU A 23 -1.96 2.29 7.90
N VAL A 24 -1.71 0.99 7.71
CA VAL A 24 -2.34 -0.07 8.49
C VAL A 24 -1.26 -0.95 9.09
N SER A 25 -1.29 -1.13 10.41
CA SER A 25 -0.34 -1.98 11.12
C SER A 25 -1.02 -3.17 11.78
N TRP A 26 -0.33 -4.31 11.81
CA TRP A 26 -0.76 -5.51 12.52
C TRP A 26 0.44 -6.22 13.14
N LEU A 27 0.17 -7.10 14.09
CA LEU A 27 1.16 -7.94 14.76
C LEU A 27 0.98 -9.38 14.26
N VAL A 28 2.07 -10.03 13.87
CA VAL A 28 2.09 -11.48 13.63
C VAL A 28 3.19 -12.07 14.49
N ASN A 29 2.82 -13.00 15.37
CA ASN A 29 3.70 -13.56 16.39
C ASN A 29 4.37 -12.41 17.17
N ASN A 30 5.70 -12.33 17.12
CA ASN A 30 6.48 -11.32 17.82
C ASN A 30 6.90 -10.13 16.96
N SER A 31 6.41 -9.97 15.72
CA SER A 31 6.85 -8.90 14.81
C SER A 31 5.70 -8.06 14.28
N TYR A 32 5.89 -6.74 14.27
CA TYR A 32 4.94 -5.81 13.71
C TYR A 32 5.18 -5.64 12.20
N TYR A 33 4.07 -5.45 11.49
CA TYR A 33 4.05 -5.17 10.07
C TYR A 33 3.22 -3.91 9.86
N SER A 34 3.69 -3.02 9.01
CA SER A 34 2.93 -1.85 8.56
C SER A 34 2.87 -1.84 7.04
N LEU A 35 1.66 -1.74 6.49
CA LEU A 35 1.45 -1.44 5.08
C LEU A 35 1.10 0.03 4.93
N ILE A 36 1.97 0.77 4.26
CA ILE A 36 1.78 2.17 3.91
C ILE A 36 1.48 2.23 2.42
N THR A 37 0.35 2.79 2.01
CA THR A 37 -0.11 2.79 0.60
C THR A 37 -0.50 4.18 0.16
N SER A 38 -0.13 4.55 -1.06
CA SER A 38 -0.52 5.82 -1.68
C SER A 38 -2.03 5.92 -1.86
N ALA A 39 -2.57 7.10 -1.56
CA ALA A 39 -4.00 7.39 -1.63
C ALA A 39 -4.25 8.66 -2.45
N THR A 40 -5.20 8.61 -3.40
CA THR A 40 -5.78 9.79 -4.03
C THR A 40 -6.94 10.33 -3.20
N ALA A 41 -7.47 11.50 -3.57
CA ALA A 41 -8.72 12.01 -3.00
C ALA A 41 -9.84 10.94 -3.09
N ASP A 42 -10.67 10.87 -2.05
CA ASP A 42 -11.77 9.90 -1.91
C ASP A 42 -11.38 8.41 -1.94
N SER A 43 -10.09 8.08 -1.74
CA SER A 43 -9.70 6.68 -1.51
C SER A 43 -10.33 6.15 -0.22
N GLU A 44 -10.51 4.83 -0.14
CA GLU A 44 -11.10 4.16 1.01
C GLU A 44 -10.28 2.93 1.41
N VAL A 45 -9.95 2.80 2.69
CA VAL A 45 -9.49 1.53 3.26
C VAL A 45 -10.69 0.82 3.86
N ILE A 46 -10.91 -0.44 3.47
CA ILE A 46 -12.03 -1.27 3.93
C ILE A 46 -11.46 -2.51 4.60
N PHE A 47 -11.90 -2.75 5.83
CA PHE A 47 -11.69 -4.02 6.52
C PHE A 47 -12.91 -4.92 6.28
N ALA A 48 -12.66 -6.09 5.71
CA ALA A 48 -13.67 -7.07 5.37
C ALA A 48 -13.36 -8.42 6.02
N ARG A 49 -14.36 -9.31 6.01
CA ARG A 49 -14.19 -10.68 6.50
C ARG A 49 -14.98 -11.69 5.67
N LEU A 50 -14.34 -12.79 5.32
CA LEU A 50 -14.95 -13.88 4.57
C LEU A 50 -16.00 -14.62 5.41
N GLY A 51 -17.12 -15.00 4.77
CA GLY A 51 -18.18 -15.80 5.38
C GLY A 51 -19.60 -15.23 5.18
N ALA A 52 -19.79 -14.22 4.32
CA ALA A 52 -21.14 -13.80 3.93
C ALA A 52 -21.75 -14.82 2.96
N ASN A 53 -23.07 -14.99 3.01
CA ASN A 53 -23.82 -15.91 2.14
C ASN A 53 -23.29 -17.36 2.14
N ASP A 54 -22.82 -17.85 3.30
CA ASP A 54 -22.30 -19.21 3.48
C ASP A 54 -23.10 -19.98 4.56
N PRO A 55 -24.33 -20.43 4.24
CA PRO A 55 -25.21 -21.08 5.22
C PRO A 55 -24.69 -22.43 5.71
N ASP A 56 -23.86 -23.09 4.90
CA ASP A 56 -23.33 -24.42 5.17
C ASP A 56 -21.95 -24.38 5.85
N PHE A 57 -21.44 -23.19 6.20
CA PHE A 57 -20.14 -22.99 6.87
C PHE A 57 -18.95 -23.60 6.11
N ASN A 58 -18.94 -23.48 4.79
CA ASN A 58 -17.86 -23.99 3.95
C ASN A 58 -16.64 -23.07 3.91
N LEU A 59 -16.82 -21.77 4.17
CA LEU A 59 -15.77 -20.76 4.09
C LEU A 59 -15.08 -20.57 5.44
N ARG A 60 -13.76 -20.48 5.41
CA ARG A 60 -12.97 -20.08 6.57
C ARG A 60 -13.21 -18.62 6.91
N SER A 61 -13.09 -18.29 8.19
CA SER A 61 -13.22 -16.93 8.66
C SER A 61 -11.89 -16.18 8.51
N GLU A 62 -11.70 -15.54 7.35
CA GLU A 62 -10.46 -14.86 6.98
C GLU A 62 -10.66 -13.32 6.96
N PRO A 63 -9.77 -12.53 7.59
CA PRO A 63 -9.79 -11.08 7.45
C PRO A 63 -9.27 -10.67 6.07
N ALA A 64 -9.77 -9.54 5.56
CA ALA A 64 -9.28 -8.91 4.35
C ALA A 64 -9.16 -7.40 4.56
N MET A 65 -8.18 -6.80 3.91
CA MET A 65 -8.02 -5.35 3.82
C MET A 65 -7.99 -4.97 2.35
N ILE A 66 -8.81 -3.98 1.99
CA ILE A 66 -9.00 -3.54 0.61
C ILE A 66 -8.72 -2.05 0.54
N MET A 67 -7.74 -1.66 -0.27
CA MET A 67 -7.55 -0.27 -0.68
C MET A 67 -8.36 -0.03 -1.95
N ARG A 68 -9.33 0.88 -1.89
CA ARG A 68 -10.25 1.18 -2.98
C ARG A 68 -10.03 2.60 -3.50
N GLN A 69 -9.91 2.71 -4.81
CA GLN A 69 -9.85 3.98 -5.55
C GLN A 69 -10.79 3.90 -6.75
N SER A 70 -11.29 5.05 -7.21
CA SER A 70 -12.19 5.16 -8.36
C SER A 70 -11.67 6.19 -9.35
N GLY A 71 -11.68 5.87 -10.64
CA GLY A 71 -11.03 6.69 -11.68
C GLY A 71 -10.57 5.83 -12.85
N LYS A 72 -10.11 6.46 -13.94
CA LYS A 72 -9.73 5.78 -15.18
C LYS A 72 -8.39 5.06 -15.05
N ASP A 73 -7.39 5.76 -14.52
CA ASP A 73 -6.01 5.33 -14.40
C ASP A 73 -5.60 5.49 -12.92
N HIS A 74 -4.94 4.48 -12.34
CA HIS A 74 -4.52 4.47 -10.94
C HIS A 74 -3.16 3.80 -10.77
N VAL A 75 -2.39 4.31 -9.82
CA VAL A 75 -1.17 3.66 -9.31
C VAL A 75 -1.33 3.41 -7.82
N PHE A 76 -1.24 2.14 -7.42
CA PHE A 76 -1.14 1.74 -6.02
C PHE A 76 0.33 1.49 -5.69
N ALA A 77 0.98 2.47 -5.05
CA ALA A 77 2.32 2.31 -4.52
C ALA A 77 2.24 1.98 -3.03
N SER A 78 2.87 0.89 -2.61
CA SER A 78 2.86 0.45 -1.22
C SER A 78 4.25 0.10 -0.71
N VAL A 79 4.48 0.34 0.58
CA VAL A 79 5.61 -0.19 1.33
C VAL A 79 5.07 -1.11 2.41
N LEU A 80 5.54 -2.36 2.41
CA LEU A 80 5.35 -3.29 3.52
C LEU A 80 6.62 -3.26 4.38
N GLU A 81 6.49 -2.72 5.59
CA GLU A 81 7.58 -2.58 6.54
C GLU A 81 7.43 -3.63 7.65
N THR A 82 8.46 -4.45 7.85
CA THR A 82 8.60 -5.31 9.05
C THR A 82 9.41 -4.56 10.09
N HIS A 83 8.87 -4.40 11.30
CA HIS A 83 9.54 -3.65 12.35
C HIS A 83 9.19 -4.18 13.75
N GLY A 84 9.97 -3.73 14.71
CA GLY A 84 9.73 -3.98 16.12
C GLY A 84 9.77 -5.43 16.55
N TYR A 85 9.59 -5.60 17.85
CA TYR A 85 9.51 -6.88 18.52
C TYR A 85 8.52 -6.79 19.67
N PHE A 86 7.62 -7.76 19.77
CA PHE A 86 6.73 -7.95 20.91
C PHE A 86 7.14 -9.20 21.67
N ASN A 87 7.58 -9.02 22.91
CA ASN A 87 7.83 -10.12 23.83
C ASN A 87 6.54 -10.38 24.63
N GLU A 88 5.88 -11.49 24.34
CA GLU A 88 4.64 -11.89 25.04
C GLU A 88 4.89 -12.24 26.51
N GLU A 89 6.02 -12.89 26.84
CA GLU A 89 6.34 -13.34 28.19
C GLU A 89 6.49 -12.17 29.17
N PHE A 90 7.08 -11.06 28.70
CA PHE A 90 7.31 -9.86 29.51
C PHE A 90 6.33 -8.72 29.20
N GLU A 91 5.37 -8.93 28.29
CA GLU A 91 4.44 -7.91 27.78
C GLU A 91 5.14 -6.62 27.29
N GLN A 92 6.30 -6.76 26.66
CA GLN A 92 7.14 -5.62 26.24
C GLN A 92 7.15 -5.43 24.72
N SER A 93 7.02 -4.18 24.30
CA SER A 93 7.12 -3.76 22.90
C SER A 93 8.35 -2.90 22.66
N VAL A 94 9.17 -3.29 21.69
CA VAL A 94 10.32 -2.51 21.21
C VAL A 94 10.05 -2.11 19.77
N ASN A 95 10.23 -0.83 19.42
CA ASN A 95 10.04 -0.30 18.05
C ASN A 95 8.72 -0.73 17.38
N ALA A 96 7.61 -0.73 18.14
CA ALA A 96 6.29 -1.13 17.65
C ALA A 96 5.67 -0.18 16.61
N ARG A 97 6.34 0.94 16.30
CA ARG A 97 5.97 1.84 15.21
C ARG A 97 7.04 1.78 14.11
N GLY A 98 6.58 1.73 12.87
CA GLY A 98 7.44 1.77 11.69
C GLY A 98 8.15 3.10 11.50
N LEU A 99 9.12 3.13 10.59
CA LEU A 99 9.87 4.32 10.21
C LEU A 99 9.32 4.97 8.93
N VAL A 100 8.48 4.29 8.16
CA VAL A 100 7.86 4.88 6.96
C VAL A 100 6.65 5.70 7.39
N GLU A 101 6.69 7.00 7.08
CA GLU A 101 5.63 7.95 7.41
C GLU A 101 4.57 8.00 6.31
N SER A 102 5.00 8.08 5.04
CA SER A 102 4.06 8.15 3.91
C SER A 102 4.67 7.63 2.62
N VAL A 103 3.79 7.15 1.75
CA VAL A 103 4.10 6.75 0.37
C VAL A 103 3.16 7.53 -0.54
N ASN A 104 3.69 8.28 -1.50
CA ASN A 104 2.90 9.09 -2.43
C ASN A 104 3.40 8.87 -3.86
N VAL A 105 2.48 8.80 -4.83
CA VAL A 105 2.83 8.89 -6.25
C VAL A 105 2.88 10.38 -6.59
N VAL A 106 4.07 10.89 -6.93
CA VAL A 106 4.28 12.34 -7.16
C VAL A 106 4.30 12.71 -8.64
N ALA A 107 4.51 11.74 -9.52
CA ALA A 107 4.31 11.89 -10.95
C ALA A 107 3.95 10.54 -11.57
N ASP A 108 3.07 10.56 -12.57
CA ASP A 108 2.70 9.38 -13.34
C ASP A 108 2.40 9.80 -14.78
N THR A 109 3.17 9.31 -15.73
CA THR A 109 3.02 9.59 -17.16
C THR A 109 3.26 8.32 -17.98
N ALA A 110 3.02 8.39 -19.29
CA ALA A 110 3.36 7.29 -20.20
C ALA A 110 4.86 6.95 -20.21
N ASP A 111 5.73 7.87 -19.79
CA ASP A 111 7.18 7.68 -19.78
C ASP A 111 7.68 7.08 -18.46
N GLY A 112 7.02 7.38 -17.34
CA GLY A 112 7.38 6.81 -16.05
C GLY A 112 6.53 7.28 -14.88
N THR A 113 6.69 6.57 -13.78
CA THR A 113 6.04 6.82 -12.50
C THR A 113 7.10 7.15 -11.46
N VAL A 114 6.85 8.14 -10.60
CA VAL A 114 7.74 8.52 -9.50
C VAL A 114 7.00 8.36 -8.17
N VAL A 115 7.57 7.54 -7.29
CA VAL A 115 7.07 7.28 -5.94
C VAL A 115 7.96 7.98 -4.92
N ARG A 116 7.36 8.79 -4.04
CA ARG A 116 8.03 9.41 -2.90
C ARG A 116 7.74 8.62 -1.63
N ILE A 117 8.79 8.24 -0.90
CA ILE A 117 8.72 7.62 0.42
C ILE A 117 9.33 8.60 1.42
N GLN A 118 8.58 8.96 2.45
CA GLN A 118 9.05 9.81 3.55
C GLN A 118 9.16 8.97 4.82
N THR A 119 10.22 9.20 5.59
CA THR A 119 10.44 8.52 6.87
C THR A 119 10.18 9.45 8.04
N THR A 120 9.84 8.88 9.20
CA THR A 120 9.62 9.61 10.46
C THR A 120 10.87 10.35 10.96
N THR A 121 12.05 10.00 10.44
CA THR A 121 13.32 10.70 10.69
C THR A 121 13.54 11.91 9.78
N GLY A 122 12.60 12.24 8.88
CA GLY A 122 12.67 13.36 7.95
C GLY A 122 13.40 13.05 6.63
N ASN A 123 13.81 11.80 6.39
CA ASN A 123 14.40 11.43 5.10
C ASN A 123 13.31 11.36 4.03
N THR A 124 13.63 11.82 2.82
CA THR A 124 12.77 11.68 1.65
C THR A 124 13.53 10.92 0.57
N TYR A 125 12.90 9.90 0.00
CA TYR A 125 13.43 9.12 -1.10
C TYR A 125 12.45 9.17 -2.26
N HIS A 126 12.98 9.36 -3.47
CA HIS A 126 12.19 9.25 -4.69
C HIS A 126 12.66 8.02 -5.47
N PHE A 127 11.72 7.28 -6.04
CA PHE A 127 11.99 6.13 -6.88
C PHE A 127 11.28 6.35 -8.21
N GLY A 128 12.06 6.44 -9.29
CA GLY A 128 11.56 6.49 -10.65
C GLY A 128 11.45 5.08 -11.22
N ILE A 129 10.35 4.79 -11.90
CA ILE A 129 10.09 3.54 -12.63
C ILE A 129 9.70 3.92 -14.06
N SER A 130 10.35 3.34 -15.06
CA SER A 130 10.00 3.57 -16.46
C SER A 130 8.74 2.80 -16.84
N ASN A 131 7.79 3.48 -17.49
CA ASN A 131 6.57 2.87 -18.06
C ASN A 131 6.75 2.49 -19.53
N ARG A 132 7.94 2.72 -20.10
CA ARG A 132 8.26 2.43 -21.50
C ARG A 132 8.53 0.94 -21.72
N ALA A 133 8.43 0.52 -22.98
CA ALA A 133 8.83 -0.82 -23.40
C ALA A 133 10.31 -1.08 -23.09
N GLU A 134 10.66 -2.35 -22.88
CA GLU A 134 11.98 -2.81 -22.42
C GLU A 134 13.14 -2.20 -23.23
N GLU A 135 13.02 -2.10 -24.55
CA GLU A 135 14.10 -1.58 -25.40
C GLU A 135 14.39 -0.10 -25.17
N ALA A 136 13.38 0.65 -24.70
CA ALA A 136 13.47 2.07 -24.40
C ALA A 136 13.75 2.35 -22.92
N GLN A 137 13.78 1.35 -22.04
CA GLN A 137 14.00 1.57 -20.59
C GLN A 137 15.43 1.99 -20.27
N GLN A 138 16.41 1.69 -21.13
CA GLN A 138 17.81 2.04 -20.91
C GLN A 138 18.17 3.49 -21.30
N SER A 139 17.24 4.23 -21.92
CA SER A 139 17.44 5.65 -22.18
C SER A 139 17.22 6.47 -20.90
N GLU A 140 17.58 7.76 -20.97
CA GLU A 140 17.14 8.71 -19.96
C GLU A 140 15.62 8.92 -20.04
N HIS A 141 14.98 9.00 -18.88
CA HIS A 141 13.57 9.31 -18.67
C HIS A 141 13.48 10.65 -17.94
N THR A 142 12.59 11.52 -18.38
CA THR A 142 12.31 12.78 -17.70
C THR A 142 10.82 12.86 -17.40
N VAL A 143 10.46 12.90 -16.13
CA VAL A 143 9.07 12.94 -15.66
C VAL A 143 8.93 14.09 -14.66
N GLY A 144 8.31 15.19 -15.10
CA GLY A 144 8.25 16.42 -14.31
C GLY A 144 9.65 16.99 -14.08
N GLU A 145 10.04 17.14 -12.82
CA GLU A 145 11.39 17.57 -12.41
C GLU A 145 12.39 16.42 -12.21
N PHE A 146 11.95 15.18 -12.38
CA PHE A 146 12.73 13.98 -12.10
C PHE A 146 13.37 13.42 -13.36
N SER A 147 14.64 12.98 -13.26
CA SER A 147 15.36 12.32 -14.35
C SER A 147 16.15 11.11 -13.88
N TRP A 148 16.10 10.01 -14.64
CA TRP A 148 16.92 8.82 -14.38
C TRP A 148 17.18 8.03 -15.65
N THR A 149 18.15 7.12 -15.58
CA THR A 149 18.47 6.16 -16.64
C THR A 149 18.22 4.75 -16.13
N GLY A 150 17.67 3.89 -16.97
CA GLY A 150 17.36 2.51 -16.64
C GLY A 150 15.89 2.29 -16.28
N SER A 151 15.52 1.03 -16.07
CA SER A 151 14.14 0.63 -15.81
C SER A 151 13.59 1.14 -14.48
N PHE A 152 14.47 1.30 -13.48
CA PHE A 152 14.15 1.95 -12.21
C PHE A 152 15.41 2.58 -11.60
N ALA A 153 15.22 3.61 -10.77
CA ALA A 153 16.29 4.22 -10.00
C ALA A 153 15.76 4.86 -8.71
N LYS A 154 16.62 4.93 -7.69
CA LYS A 154 16.45 5.88 -6.59
C LYS A 154 17.06 7.21 -7.04
N ILE A 155 16.25 8.27 -7.04
CA ILE A 155 16.58 9.61 -7.53
C ILE A 155 16.57 10.65 -6.40
#